data_AF-A0A953QKT8-F1
#
_entry.id   AF-A0A953QKT8-F1
#
_cell.length_a   1.000
_cell.length_b   1.000
_cell.length_c   1.000
_cell.angle_alpha   90.00
_cell.angle_beta   90.00
_cell.angle_gamma   90.00
#
_symmetry.space_group_name_H-M   'P 1'
#
loop_
_entity.id
_entity.type
_entity.pdbx_description
1 polymer ?
#
loop_
_entity_poly.entity_id
_entity_poly.type
_entity_poly.pdbx_seq_one_letter_code
_entity_poly.pdbx_strand_id
1 'polypeptide(L)'
;MRRFAAVALIALAGYVSPAAAQGRKGGAAVPRPAPRRPNRPQQNPARELERFQKMSPADRQKELDRLPPERRAQVEQRLQRLDRLSPAQREKELRRLEAFQNLDPQRRNAVRQELQNLRSLSPEERKARLSSEDVKKNFSSDEQKILHEASGQPELL
;
A
#
# COMPACT_ATOMS: atom_id res chain seq x y z
N MET A 1 -9.94 -22.47 9.77
CA MET A 1 -9.41 -22.25 11.14
C MET A 1 -8.81 -20.86 11.21
N ARG A 2 -9.43 -19.93 11.94
CA ARG A 2 -9.01 -18.53 12.09
C ARG A 2 -7.99 -18.42 13.23
N ARG A 3 -6.77 -17.95 12.96
CA ARG A 3 -5.76 -17.69 14.01
C ARG A 3 -5.74 -16.21 14.32
N PHE A 4 -6.26 -15.87 15.50
CA PHE A 4 -6.02 -14.60 16.17
C PHE A 4 -4.60 -14.61 16.73
N ALA A 5 -3.85 -13.51 16.61
CA ALA A 5 -2.61 -13.30 17.34
C ALA A 5 -2.77 -12.04 18.19
N ALA A 6 -2.73 -12.28 19.50
CA ALA A 6 -3.05 -11.35 20.57
C ALA A 6 -2.01 -10.23 20.70
N VAL A 7 -2.51 -9.05 21.04
CA VAL A 7 -1.76 -7.93 21.59
C VAL A 7 -1.38 -8.29 23.03
N ALA A 8 -0.09 -8.34 23.34
CA ALA A 8 0.41 -8.51 24.69
C ALA A 8 1.10 -7.22 25.15
N LEU A 9 0.42 -6.51 26.03
CA LEU A 9 1.00 -5.47 26.91
C LEU A 9 1.72 -6.17 28.06
N ILE A 10 2.98 -5.80 28.31
CA ILE A 10 3.68 -6.15 29.56
C ILE A 10 4.18 -4.83 30.17
N ALA A 11 3.77 -4.59 31.42
CA ALA A 11 4.21 -3.49 32.26
C ALA A 11 4.95 -4.04 33.50
N LEU A 12 5.86 -3.20 34.00
CA LEU A 12 6.50 -3.15 35.33
C LEU A 12 7.58 -4.19 35.69
N ALA A 13 8.79 -3.69 35.97
CA ALA A 13 9.26 -3.47 37.35
C ALA A 13 10.59 -2.68 37.32
N GLY A 14 10.81 -1.85 38.35
CA GLY A 14 11.84 -0.81 38.38
C GLY A 14 13.20 -1.25 38.89
N TYR A 15 14.17 -0.37 38.69
CA TYR A 15 15.38 -0.29 39.49
C TYR A 15 15.80 1.18 39.59
N VAL A 16 16.00 1.66 40.82
CA VAL A 16 16.49 3.00 41.14
C VAL A 16 17.84 2.83 41.82
N SER A 17 18.84 3.65 41.45
CA SER A 17 19.98 4.14 42.27
C SER A 17 21.02 4.86 41.38
N PRO A 18 21.98 5.67 41.90
CA PRO A 18 21.83 7.11 42.11
C PRO A 18 22.92 7.96 41.42
N ALA A 19 22.89 9.26 41.68
CA ALA A 19 23.71 10.34 41.13
C ALA A 19 25.22 10.32 41.48
N ALA A 20 26.06 10.83 40.56
CA ALA A 20 27.29 11.61 40.80
C ALA A 20 27.83 12.10 39.42
N ALA A 21 27.79 13.40 39.12
CA ALA A 21 28.87 14.38 39.34
C ALA A 21 29.87 14.53 38.15
N GLN A 22 29.75 15.68 37.49
CA GLN A 22 30.80 16.54 36.91
C GLN A 22 31.83 15.99 35.91
N GLY A 23 31.59 16.33 34.64
CA GLY A 23 32.38 17.35 33.94
C GLY A 23 33.80 16.98 33.48
N ARG A 24 33.98 16.78 32.15
CA ARG A 24 35.13 17.27 31.39
C ARG A 24 34.97 17.05 29.87
N LYS A 25 34.95 18.18 29.15
CA LYS A 25 35.50 18.46 27.81
C LYS A 25 35.61 17.30 26.82
N GLY A 26 34.78 17.38 25.79
CA GLY A 26 34.98 16.69 24.52
C GLY A 26 33.73 16.91 23.68
N GLY A 27 33.80 17.78 22.67
CA GLY A 27 32.73 17.99 21.71
C GLY A 27 32.52 16.72 20.89
N ALA A 28 31.75 15.77 21.43
CA ALA A 28 31.22 14.66 20.68
C ALA A 28 30.04 15.19 19.89
N ALA A 29 30.26 15.32 18.57
CA ALA A 29 29.22 15.62 17.61
C ALA A 29 27.97 14.78 17.95
N VAL A 30 26.87 15.47 18.24
CA VAL A 30 25.54 14.86 18.20
C VAL A 30 25.50 14.08 16.88
N PRO A 31 25.24 12.76 16.86
CA PRO A 31 24.99 12.10 15.59
C PRO A 31 23.80 12.82 15.01
N ARG A 32 24.08 13.70 14.03
CA ARG A 32 23.04 14.39 13.26
C ARG A 32 22.12 13.26 12.81
N PRO A 33 20.80 13.30 13.11
CA PRO A 33 19.90 12.36 12.49
C PRO A 33 20.20 12.43 10.99
N ALA A 34 20.55 11.29 10.39
CA ALA A 34 20.85 11.22 8.97
C ALA A 34 19.80 12.04 8.24
N PRO A 35 20.17 12.94 7.30
CA PRO A 35 19.21 13.77 6.61
C PRO A 35 18.12 12.83 6.11
N ARG A 36 16.91 12.95 6.67
CA ARG A 36 15.73 12.25 6.18
C ARG A 36 15.69 12.65 4.72
N ARG A 37 16.06 11.71 3.84
CA ARG A 37 16.14 11.96 2.39
C ARG A 37 14.86 12.71 2.03
N PRO A 38 14.96 13.86 1.34
CA PRO A 38 13.82 14.73 1.13
C PRO A 38 12.72 13.86 0.54
N ASN A 39 11.63 13.82 1.28
CA ASN A 39 10.35 13.22 1.00
C ASN A 39 10.24 12.87 -0.50
N ARG A 40 10.66 11.66 -0.92
CA ARG A 40 10.40 11.23 -2.30
C ARG A 40 8.88 11.24 -2.36
N PRO A 41 8.25 12.11 -3.17
CA PRO A 41 6.80 12.19 -3.23
C PRO A 41 6.34 10.77 -3.44
N GLN A 42 5.50 10.26 -2.53
CA GLN A 42 5.08 8.86 -2.49
C GLN A 42 4.68 8.47 -3.90
N GLN A 43 5.63 7.84 -4.62
CA GLN A 43 5.51 7.77 -6.07
C GLN A 43 4.26 6.98 -6.37
N ASN A 44 3.43 7.51 -7.27
CA ASN A 44 2.20 6.83 -7.63
C ASN A 44 2.60 5.40 -8.07
N PRO A 45 2.17 4.36 -7.32
CA PRO A 45 2.61 2.99 -7.57
C PRO A 45 2.22 2.51 -8.97
N ALA A 46 1.18 3.09 -9.60
CA ALA A 46 0.88 2.81 -11.00
C ALA A 46 2.02 3.24 -11.93
N ARG A 47 2.52 4.47 -11.77
CA ARG A 47 3.62 5.02 -12.58
C ARG A 47 4.94 4.32 -12.32
N GLU A 48 5.19 3.94 -11.07
CA GLU A 48 6.36 3.14 -10.71
C GLU A 48 6.33 1.78 -11.44
N LEU A 49 5.20 1.07 -11.39
CA LEU A 49 5.05 -0.22 -12.06
C LEU A 49 5.12 -0.11 -13.58
N GLU A 50 4.54 0.94 -14.17
CA GLU A 50 4.64 1.23 -15.60
C GLU A 50 6.10 1.46 -16.02
N ARG A 51 6.86 2.22 -15.23
CA ARG A 51 8.29 2.44 -15.47
C ARG A 51 9.06 1.12 -15.46
N PHE A 52 8.82 0.26 -14.48
CA PHE A 52 9.49 -1.04 -14.38
C PHE A 52 9.12 -1.99 -15.54
N GLN A 53 7.92 -1.89 -16.10
CA GLN A 53 7.53 -2.65 -17.30
C GLN A 53 8.31 -2.23 -18.53
N LYS A 54 8.58 -0.93 -18.68
CA LYS A 54 9.31 -0.36 -19.82
C LYS A 54 10.82 -0.61 -19.75
N MET A 55 11.34 -1.09 -18.62
CA MET A 55 12.76 -1.40 -18.43
C MET A 55 13.13 -2.81 -18.89
N SER A 56 14.42 -2.97 -19.23
CA SER A 56 15.04 -4.28 -19.35
C SER A 56 15.03 -5.02 -18.00
N PRO A 57 15.05 -6.36 -17.98
CA PRO A 57 15.13 -7.14 -16.74
C PRO A 57 16.36 -6.78 -15.87
N ALA A 58 17.51 -6.50 -16.52
CA ALA A 58 18.74 -6.14 -15.81
C ALA A 58 18.64 -4.76 -15.13
N ASP A 59 18.08 -3.76 -15.81
CA ASP A 59 17.88 -2.42 -15.24
C ASP A 59 16.83 -2.43 -14.13
N ARG A 60 15.76 -3.21 -14.31
CA ARG A 60 14.73 -3.44 -13.29
C ARG A 60 15.36 -3.99 -12.01
N GLN A 61 16.22 -5.02 -12.12
CA GLN A 61 16.89 -5.61 -10.96
C GLN A 61 17.76 -4.57 -10.23
N LYS A 62 18.56 -3.81 -10.98
CA LYS A 62 19.40 -2.74 -10.44
C LYS A 62 18.60 -1.66 -9.70
N GLU A 63 17.42 -1.31 -10.20
CA GLU A 63 16.53 -0.35 -9.54
C GLU A 63 15.85 -0.94 -8.28
N LEU A 64 15.50 -2.22 -8.30
CA LEU A 64 14.96 -2.94 -7.13
C LEU A 64 15.99 -3.10 -6.02
N ASP A 65 17.26 -3.36 -6.34
CA ASP A 65 18.37 -3.48 -5.38
C ASP A 65 18.64 -2.17 -4.62
N ARG A 66 18.19 -1.03 -5.17
CA ARG A 66 18.29 0.30 -4.53
C ARG A 66 17.15 0.56 -3.54
N LEU A 67 16.12 -0.29 -3.50
CA LEU A 67 14.99 -0.14 -2.60
C LEU A 67 15.27 -0.82 -1.25
N PRO A 68 14.70 -0.31 -0.14
CA PRO A 68 14.67 -1.04 1.12
C PRO A 68 14.05 -2.44 0.95
N PRO A 69 14.50 -3.47 1.69
CA PRO A 69 14.12 -4.86 1.45
C PRO A 69 12.61 -5.10 1.47
N GLU A 70 11.88 -4.48 2.40
CA GLU A 70 10.42 -4.60 2.47
C GLU A 70 9.71 -3.99 1.25
N ARG A 71 10.20 -2.84 0.76
CA ARG A 71 9.64 -2.16 -0.42
C ARG A 71 9.96 -2.94 -1.69
N ARG A 72 11.18 -3.45 -1.80
CA ARG A 72 11.61 -4.33 -2.88
C ARG A 72 10.67 -5.54 -3.00
N ALA A 73 10.45 -6.27 -1.91
CA ALA A 73 9.56 -7.44 -1.90
C ALA A 73 8.13 -7.09 -2.37
N GLN A 74 7.60 -5.95 -1.93
CA GLN A 74 6.27 -5.49 -2.36
C GLN A 74 6.21 -5.17 -3.86
N VAL A 75 7.23 -4.52 -4.41
CA VAL A 75 7.30 -4.17 -5.84
C VAL A 75 7.50 -5.44 -6.67
N GLU A 76 8.41 -6.33 -6.28
CA GLU A 76 8.64 -7.63 -6.92
C GLU A 76 7.35 -8.46 -7.00
N GLN A 77 6.61 -8.59 -5.89
CA GLN A 77 5.33 -9.30 -5.89
C GLN A 77 4.30 -8.69 -6.85
N ARG A 78 4.26 -7.35 -6.97
CA ARG A 78 3.35 -6.68 -7.90
C ARG A 78 3.77 -6.91 -9.35
N LEU A 79 5.06 -6.80 -9.65
CA LEU A 79 5.60 -7.06 -10.98
C LEU A 79 5.34 -8.51 -11.41
N GLN A 80 5.61 -9.48 -10.53
CA GLN A 80 5.29 -10.90 -10.80
C GLN A 80 3.82 -11.14 -11.11
N ARG A 81 2.89 -10.41 -10.47
CA ARG A 81 1.47 -10.51 -10.81
C ARG A 81 1.18 -9.91 -12.19
N LEU A 82 1.73 -8.75 -12.51
CA LEU A 82 1.54 -8.09 -13.79
C LEU A 82 2.14 -8.87 -14.97
N ASP A 83 3.28 -9.54 -14.75
CA ASP A 83 3.95 -10.37 -15.75
C ASP A 83 3.10 -11.61 -16.13
N ARG A 84 2.24 -12.08 -15.22
CA ARG A 84 1.28 -13.18 -15.47
C ARG A 84 0.00 -12.74 -16.21
N LEU A 85 -0.25 -11.43 -16.33
CA LEU A 85 -1.42 -10.89 -17.02
C LEU A 85 -1.13 -10.68 -18.51
N SER A 86 -2.17 -10.78 -19.34
CA SER A 86 -2.09 -10.35 -20.74
C SER A 86 -1.84 -8.84 -20.85
N PRO A 87 -1.29 -8.33 -21.97
CA PRO A 87 -1.03 -6.89 -22.13
C PRO A 87 -2.25 -6.00 -21.85
N ALA A 88 -3.43 -6.41 -22.34
CA ALA A 88 -4.69 -5.69 -22.10
C ALA A 88 -5.11 -5.70 -20.62
N GLN A 89 -5.02 -6.84 -19.95
CA GLN A 89 -5.33 -6.96 -18.52
C GLN A 89 -4.37 -6.14 -17.66
N ARG A 90 -3.09 -6.13 -18.04
CA ARG A 90 -2.05 -5.38 -17.37
C ARG A 90 -2.30 -3.88 -17.45
N GLU A 91 -2.65 -3.39 -18.64
CA GLU A 91 -2.99 -1.98 -18.84
C GLU A 91 -4.24 -1.59 -18.05
N LYS A 92 -5.28 -2.45 -18.02
CA LYS A 92 -6.46 -2.25 -17.18
C LYS A 92 -6.09 -2.13 -15.70
N GLU A 93 -5.23 -3.02 -15.19
CA GLU A 93 -4.79 -2.99 -13.79
C GLU A 93 -4.01 -1.72 -13.46
N LEU A 94 -3.12 -1.27 -14.36
CA LEU A 94 -2.38 -0.02 -14.20
C LEU A 94 -3.31 1.21 -14.20
N ARG A 95 -4.25 1.29 -15.15
CA ARG A 95 -5.25 2.38 -15.23
C ARG A 95 -6.09 2.44 -13.96
N ARG A 96 -6.56 1.29 -13.47
CA ARG A 96 -7.33 1.20 -12.22
C ARG A 96 -6.51 1.67 -11.02
N LEU A 97 -5.25 1.23 -10.92
CA LEU A 97 -4.36 1.64 -9.84
C LEU A 97 -4.08 3.14 -9.90
N GLU A 98 -3.91 3.71 -11.10
CA GLU A 98 -3.74 5.14 -11.28
C GLU A 98 -4.99 5.91 -10.85
N ALA A 99 -6.17 5.50 -11.30
CA ALA A 99 -7.45 6.09 -10.90
C ALA A 99 -7.62 6.08 -9.37
N PHE A 100 -7.36 4.93 -8.74
CA PHE A 100 -7.40 4.82 -7.28
C PHE A 100 -6.41 5.76 -6.57
N GLN A 101 -5.21 5.94 -7.13
CA GLN A 101 -4.19 6.80 -6.54
C GLN A 101 -4.44 8.29 -6.75
N ASN A 102 -5.21 8.64 -7.78
CA ASN A 102 -5.66 10.01 -8.06
C ASN A 102 -6.82 10.44 -7.15
N LEU A 103 -7.51 9.51 -6.49
CA LEU A 103 -8.51 9.85 -5.49
C LEU A 103 -7.89 10.57 -4.29
N ASP A 104 -8.64 11.48 -3.69
CA ASP A 104 -8.25 12.14 -2.45
C ASP A 104 -7.96 11.13 -1.33
N PRO A 105 -7.03 11.42 -0.40
CA PRO A 105 -6.68 10.50 0.70
C PRO A 105 -7.89 9.97 1.48
N GLN A 106 -8.88 10.83 1.75
CA GLN A 106 -10.11 10.44 2.45
C GLN A 106 -10.95 9.46 1.62
N ARG A 107 -11.12 9.74 0.33
CA ARG A 107 -11.85 8.89 -0.61
C ARG A 107 -11.16 7.54 -0.81
N ARG A 108 -9.83 7.53 -0.93
CA ARG A 108 -9.03 6.28 -0.95
C ARG A 108 -9.27 5.40 0.26
N ASN A 109 -9.42 5.99 1.44
CA ASN A 109 -9.70 5.23 2.66
C ASN A 109 -11.11 4.62 2.63
N ALA A 110 -12.12 5.39 2.20
CA ALA A 110 -13.49 4.87 2.04
C ALA A 110 -13.55 3.69 1.04
N VAL A 111 -12.93 3.86 -0.14
CA VAL A 111 -12.84 2.79 -1.14
C VAL A 111 -12.08 1.58 -0.59
N ARG A 112 -10.98 1.78 0.14
CA ARG A 112 -10.21 0.68 0.75
C ARG A 112 -11.04 -0.09 1.79
N GLN A 113 -11.84 0.59 2.60
CA GLN A 113 -12.72 -0.03 3.58
C GLN A 113 -13.81 -0.85 2.90
N GLU A 114 -14.47 -0.30 1.88
CA GLU A 114 -15.49 -1.05 1.15
C GLU A 114 -14.89 -2.26 0.42
N LEU A 115 -13.68 -2.16 -0.13
CA LEU A 115 -12.99 -3.33 -0.69
C LEU A 115 -12.67 -4.40 0.35
N GLN A 116 -12.36 -4.03 1.59
CA GLN A 116 -12.17 -5.00 2.67
C GLN A 116 -13.49 -5.69 3.02
N ASN A 117 -14.59 -4.93 3.08
CA ASN A 117 -15.92 -5.47 3.31
C ASN A 117 -16.32 -6.46 2.21
N LEU A 118 -16.14 -6.09 0.93
CA LEU A 118 -16.44 -6.95 -0.21
C LEU A 118 -15.62 -8.26 -0.19
N ARG A 119 -14.36 -8.23 0.27
CA ARG A 119 -13.53 -9.44 0.35
C ARG A 119 -14.05 -10.48 1.33
N SER A 120 -14.75 -10.07 2.38
CA SER A 120 -15.40 -11.00 3.32
C SER A 120 -16.70 -11.62 2.80
N LEU A 121 -17.28 -11.05 1.73
CA LEU A 121 -18.52 -11.53 1.13
C LEU A 121 -18.27 -12.60 0.07
N SER A 122 -19.25 -13.46 -0.17
CA SER A 122 -19.28 -14.38 -1.32
C SER A 122 -19.43 -13.61 -2.65
N PRO A 123 -19.11 -14.22 -3.81
CA PRO A 123 -19.22 -13.54 -5.10
C PRO A 123 -20.61 -12.95 -5.39
N GLU A 124 -21.68 -13.66 -5.03
CA GLU A 124 -23.06 -13.20 -5.21
C GLU A 124 -23.38 -12.02 -4.28
N GLU A 125 -22.99 -12.11 -3.01
CA GLU A 125 -23.17 -11.03 -2.04
C GLU A 125 -22.38 -9.77 -2.42
N ARG A 126 -21.18 -9.92 -3.00
CA ARG A 126 -20.43 -8.77 -3.55
C ARG A 126 -21.20 -8.08 -4.65
N LYS A 127 -21.79 -8.84 -5.58
CA LYS A 127 -22.60 -8.27 -6.67
C LYS A 127 -23.78 -7.49 -6.10
N ALA A 128 -24.52 -8.11 -5.16
CA ALA A 128 -25.65 -7.46 -4.49
C ALA A 128 -25.23 -6.19 -3.73
N ARG A 129 -24.10 -6.22 -3.02
CA ARG A 129 -23.54 -5.06 -2.31
C ARG A 129 -23.17 -3.94 -3.27
N LEU A 130 -22.48 -4.24 -4.36
CA LEU A 130 -22.07 -3.26 -5.36
C LEU A 130 -23.27 -2.62 -6.09
N SER A 131 -24.34 -3.37 -6.31
CA SER A 131 -25.59 -2.86 -6.90
C SER A 131 -26.53 -2.19 -5.90
N SER A 132 -26.18 -2.14 -4.61
CA SER A 132 -27.02 -1.55 -3.57
C SER A 132 -27.12 -0.03 -3.68
N GLU A 133 -28.26 0.51 -3.27
CA GLU A 133 -28.48 1.96 -3.23
C GLU A 133 -27.48 2.69 -2.32
N ASP A 134 -27.00 2.02 -1.26
CA ASP A 134 -25.97 2.58 -0.37
C ASP A 134 -24.66 2.84 -1.12
N VAL A 135 -24.22 1.90 -1.98
CA VAL A 135 -22.99 2.08 -2.76
C VAL A 135 -23.19 3.17 -3.82
N LYS A 136 -24.36 3.18 -4.49
CA LYS A 136 -24.67 4.19 -5.52
C LYS A 136 -24.71 5.63 -4.97
N LYS A 137 -25.20 5.80 -3.74
CA LYS A 137 -25.32 7.12 -3.09
C LYS A 137 -24.01 7.60 -2.46
N ASN A 138 -23.20 6.70 -1.90
CA ASN A 138 -22.00 7.06 -1.14
C ASN A 138 -20.71 7.12 -1.96
N PHE A 139 -20.67 6.47 -3.12
CA PHE A 139 -19.51 6.42 -4.01
C PHE A 139 -19.83 7.07 -5.34
N SER A 140 -18.89 7.84 -5.88
CA SER A 140 -19.01 8.42 -7.22
C SER A 140 -18.93 7.33 -8.30
N SER A 141 -19.29 7.67 -9.54
CA SER A 141 -19.16 6.76 -10.68
C SER A 141 -17.75 6.18 -10.82
N ASP A 142 -16.71 7.01 -10.67
CA ASP A 142 -15.31 6.57 -10.74
C ASP A 142 -14.93 5.60 -9.62
N GLU A 143 -15.43 5.84 -8.41
CA GLU A 143 -15.15 4.99 -7.26
C GLU A 143 -15.90 3.66 -7.35
N GLN A 144 -17.16 3.69 -7.80
CA GLN A 144 -17.93 2.48 -8.09
C GLN A 144 -17.20 1.62 -9.13
N LYS A 145 -16.70 2.24 -10.20
CA LYS A 145 -15.90 1.54 -11.22
C LYS A 145 -14.67 0.88 -10.61
N ILE A 146 -13.95 1.59 -9.74
CA ILE A 146 -12.80 1.01 -9.01
C ILE A 146 -13.24 -0.15 -8.13
N LEU A 147 -14.37 -0.05 -7.42
CA LEU A 147 -14.89 -1.10 -6.54
C LEU A 147 -15.28 -2.36 -7.33
N HIS A 148 -16.00 -2.20 -8.44
CA HIS A 148 -16.37 -3.29 -9.34
C HIS A 148 -15.13 -4.02 -9.86
N GLU A 149 -14.22 -3.28 -10.50
CA GLU A 149 -13.02 -3.86 -11.10
C GLU A 149 -12.09 -4.51 -10.06
N ALA A 150 -11.94 -3.90 -8.87
CA ALA A 150 -11.09 -4.41 -7.81
C ALA A 150 -11.66 -5.64 -7.09
N SER A 151 -12.98 -5.82 -7.10
CA SER A 151 -13.66 -6.97 -6.51
C SER A 151 -13.52 -8.24 -7.38
N GLY A 152 -12.95 -8.11 -8.58
CA GLY A 152 -12.84 -9.18 -9.58
C GLY A 152 -14.12 -9.36 -10.40
N GLN A 153 -15.06 -8.40 -10.34
CA GLN A 153 -16.26 -8.44 -11.15
C GLN A 153 -16.07 -7.60 -12.43
N PRO A 154 -16.27 -8.17 -13.62
CA PRO A 154 -16.37 -7.37 -14.84
C PRO A 154 -17.58 -6.44 -14.72
N GLU A 155 -17.42 -5.19 -15.17
CA GLU A 155 -18.53 -4.27 -15.34
C GLU A 155 -19.53 -4.94 -16.30
N LEU A 156 -20.69 -5.34 -15.80
CA LEU A 156 -21.77 -5.82 -16.64
C LEU A 156 -22.43 -4.57 -17.24
N LEU A 157 -22.09 -4.29 -18.50
CA LEU A 157 -22.80 -3.33 -19.35
C LEU A 157 -24.21 -3.83 -19.65
#